data_AF-A0A5E4QUJ1-F1
#
_entry.id   AF-A0A5E4QUJ1-F1
#
_cell.length_a   1.000
_cell.length_b   1.000
_cell.length_c   1.000
_cell.angle_alpha   90.00
_cell.angle_beta   90.00
_cell.angle_gamma   90.00
#
_symmetry.space_group_name_H-M   'P 1'
#
loop_
_entity.id
_entity.type
_entity.pdbx_description
1 polymer ?
#
loop_
_entity_poly.entity_id
_entity_poly.type
_entity_poly.pdbx_seq_one_letter_code
_entity_poly.pdbx_strand_id
1 'polypeptide(L)'
;MEKLLEKIPNIGAVIDLTNTSRYYNPKGFVSAGVLHKKIHVQGHVVPPEAKVTEFMNTVDKFLEKDDDSLVGVHCTHGLNRTGYMVCRIRSGSWL
;
A
#
# COMPACT_ATOMS: atom_id res chain seq x y z
N MET A 1 12.09 -4.00 7.95
CA MET A 1 11.36 -4.93 7.07
C MET A 1 11.25 -6.30 7.73
N GLU A 2 12.35 -6.94 8.11
CA GLU A 2 12.34 -8.22 8.84
C GLU A 2 11.41 -8.17 10.07
N LYS A 3 11.57 -7.16 10.93
CA LYS A 3 10.67 -6.90 12.08
C LYS A 3 9.18 -6.73 11.72
N LEU A 4 8.86 -6.35 10.48
CA LEU A 4 7.47 -6.21 10.02
C LEU A 4 6.92 -7.59 9.64
N LEU A 5 7.69 -8.38 8.89
CA LEU A 5 7.34 -9.74 8.49
C LEU A 5 7.24 -10.68 9.70
N GLU A 6 8.10 -10.50 10.70
CA GLU A 6 8.02 -11.25 11.97
C GLU A 6 6.75 -10.93 12.76
N LYS A 7 6.30 -9.67 12.74
CA LYS A 7 5.10 -9.24 13.49
C LYS A 7 3.79 -9.47 12.74
N ILE A 8 3.84 -9.48 11.41
CA ILE A 8 2.67 -9.61 10.54
C ILE A 8 3.01 -10.66 9.47
N PRO A 9 2.97 -11.95 9.81
CA PRO A 9 3.35 -13.02 8.88
C PRO A 9 2.40 -13.14 7.69
N ASN A 10 1.15 -12.68 7.81
CA ASN A 10 0.12 -12.78 6.76
C ASN A 10 0.11 -11.55 5.81
N ILE A 11 1.17 -10.73 5.81
CA ILE A 11 1.24 -9.60 4.89
C ILE A 11 1.56 -10.08 3.47
N GLY A 12 0.56 -10.06 2.59
CA GLY A 12 0.70 -10.49 1.19
C GLY A 12 1.22 -9.38 0.28
N ALA A 13 0.95 -8.12 0.62
CA ALA A 13 1.35 -6.99 -0.19
C ALA A 13 1.65 -5.72 0.61
N VAL A 14 2.48 -4.84 0.05
CA VAL A 14 2.82 -3.53 0.59
C VAL A 14 2.66 -2.46 -0.49
N ILE A 15 1.85 -1.44 -0.19
CA ILE A 15 1.70 -0.23 -0.99
C ILE A 15 2.43 0.92 -0.30
N ASP A 16 3.44 1.44 -1.00
CA ASP A 16 4.28 2.54 -0.55
C ASP A 16 3.86 3.86 -1.20
N LEU A 17 3.30 4.76 -0.40
CA LEU A 17 2.83 6.08 -0.82
C LEU A 17 3.89 7.19 -0.66
N THR A 18 5.13 6.86 -0.33
CA THR A 18 6.19 7.86 -0.13
C THR A 18 6.68 8.43 -1.46
N ASN A 19 6.92 9.73 -1.49
CA ASN A 19 7.45 10.44 -2.67
C ASN A 19 8.99 10.35 -2.77
N THR A 20 9.58 9.25 -2.28
CA THR A 20 11.02 9.02 -2.29
C THR A 20 11.32 7.52 -2.14
N SER A 21 12.44 7.06 -2.71
CA SER A 21 12.89 5.67 -2.60
C SER A 21 14.02 5.50 -1.57
N ARG A 22 14.26 6.51 -0.73
CA ARG A 22 15.43 6.55 0.17
C ARG A 22 15.24 5.81 1.50
N TYR A 23 14.01 5.44 1.86
CA TYR A 23 13.73 4.91 3.20
C TYR A 23 14.08 3.43 3.37
N TYR A 24 13.86 2.60 2.36
CA TYR A 24 14.21 1.18 2.39
C TYR A 24 14.26 0.60 0.98
N ASN A 25 14.91 -0.54 0.84
CA ASN A 25 14.97 -1.29 -0.42
C ASN A 25 13.76 -2.25 -0.53
N PRO A 26 12.90 -2.12 -1.56
CA PRO A 26 11.74 -3.01 -1.72
C PRO A 26 12.11 -4.45 -2.06
N LYS A 27 13.35 -4.72 -2.50
CA LYS A 27 13.81 -6.08 -2.86
C LYS A 27 13.59 -7.08 -1.73
N GLY A 28 13.74 -6.68 -0.47
CA GLY A 28 13.56 -7.61 0.63
C GLY A 28 12.10 -8.07 0.82
N PHE A 29 11.11 -7.25 0.46
CA PHE A 29 9.71 -7.69 0.46
C PHE A 29 9.47 -8.72 -0.64
N VAL A 30 9.95 -8.43 -1.84
CA VAL A 30 9.84 -9.32 -3.00
C VAL A 30 10.53 -10.66 -2.74
N SER A 31 11.72 -10.65 -2.12
CA SER A 31 12.45 -11.86 -1.74
C SER A 31 11.72 -12.69 -0.68
N ALA A 32 10.87 -12.08 0.15
CA ALA A 32 10.03 -12.76 1.12
C ALA A 32 8.65 -13.19 0.55
N GLY A 33 8.44 -13.04 -0.77
CA GLY A 33 7.17 -13.37 -1.41
C GLY A 33 6.09 -12.29 -1.27
N VAL A 34 6.39 -11.16 -0.64
CA VAL A 34 5.47 -10.05 -0.42
C VAL A 34 5.47 -9.12 -1.62
N LEU A 35 4.30 -8.89 -2.21
CA LEU A 35 4.14 -7.98 -3.33
C LEU A 35 4.45 -6.55 -2.89
N HIS A 36 5.11 -5.77 -3.74
CA HIS A 36 5.42 -4.37 -3.43
C HIS A 36 5.03 -3.47 -4.60
N LYS A 37 4.26 -2.42 -4.30
CA LYS A 37 3.92 -1.38 -5.27
C LYS A 37 4.22 -0.01 -4.67
N LYS A 38 4.94 0.81 -5.42
CA LYS A 38 5.18 2.22 -5.08
C LYS A 38 4.26 3.14 -5.88
N ILE A 39 3.52 3.99 -5.18
CA ILE A 39 2.69 5.05 -5.76
C ILE A 39 3.20 6.38 -5.21
N HIS A 40 3.87 7.17 -6.05
CA HIS A 40 4.41 8.45 -5.62
C HIS A 40 3.27 9.44 -5.34
N VAL A 41 3.06 9.77 -4.06
CA VAL A 41 2.05 10.73 -3.60
C VAL A 41 2.75 11.91 -2.94
N GLN A 42 2.61 13.08 -3.56
CA GLN A 42 3.16 14.33 -3.04
C GLN A 42 2.55 14.65 -1.65
N GLY A 43 3.40 15.11 -0.73
CA GLY A 43 2.93 15.58 0.58
C GLY A 43 2.30 16.97 0.48
N HIS A 44 1.48 17.35 1.46
CA HIS A 44 0.84 18.66 1.57
C HIS A 44 -0.12 19.04 0.43
N VAL A 45 -0.41 18.10 -0.47
CA VAL A 45 -1.35 18.28 -1.59
C VAL A 45 -2.34 17.11 -1.56
N VAL A 46 -3.60 17.38 -1.89
CA VAL A 46 -4.61 16.34 -2.03
C VAL A 46 -4.19 15.41 -3.19
N PRO A 47 -4.14 14.08 -2.98
CA PRO A 47 -3.81 13.16 -4.06
C PRO A 47 -4.78 13.33 -5.24
N PRO A 48 -4.28 13.48 -6.47
CA PRO A 48 -5.14 13.59 -7.65
C PRO A 48 -5.90 12.29 -7.88
N GLU A 49 -7.09 12.37 -8.49
CA GLU A 49 -7.97 11.22 -8.76
C GLU A 49 -7.24 10.05 -9.44
N ALA A 50 -6.36 10.33 -10.40
CA ALA A 50 -5.56 9.30 -11.06
C ALA A 50 -4.72 8.45 -10.09
N LYS A 51 -4.21 9.06 -9.00
CA LYS A 51 -3.46 8.34 -7.95
C LYS A 51 -4.37 7.54 -7.04
N VAL A 52 -5.58 8.03 -6.79
CA VAL A 52 -6.61 7.28 -6.05
C VAL A 52 -7.03 6.04 -6.85
N THR A 53 -7.29 6.19 -8.15
CA THR A 53 -7.60 5.07 -9.04
C THR A 53 -6.45 4.08 -9.15
N GLU A 54 -5.20 4.56 -9.27
CA GLU A 54 -4.02 3.68 -9.25
C GLU A 54 -3.94 2.87 -7.94
N PHE A 55 -4.25 3.49 -6.81
CA PHE A 55 -4.28 2.85 -5.50
C PHE A 55 -5.38 1.78 -5.42
N MET A 56 -6.63 2.11 -5.79
CA MET A 56 -7.74 1.16 -5.78
C MET A 56 -7.46 -0.05 -6.66
N ASN A 57 -7.04 0.17 -7.91
CA ASN A 57 -6.69 -0.91 -8.83
C ASN A 57 -5.52 -1.78 -8.33
N THR A 58 -4.63 -1.21 -7.51
CA THR A 58 -3.53 -1.98 -6.90
C THR A 58 -4.05 -2.86 -5.77
N VAL A 59 -4.93 -2.33 -4.94
CA VAL A 59 -5.57 -3.08 -3.85
C VAL A 59 -6.39 -4.23 -4.42
N ASP A 60 -7.25 -3.98 -5.41
CA ASP A 60 -8.09 -5.01 -6.04
C ASP A 60 -7.24 -6.16 -6.59
N LYS A 61 -6.17 -5.84 -7.32
CA LYS A 61 -5.23 -6.85 -7.86
C LYS A 61 -4.52 -7.68 -6.80
N PHE A 62 -4.30 -7.10 -5.62
CA PHE A 62 -3.64 -7.82 -4.52
C PHE A 62 -4.62 -8.75 -3.81
N LEU A 63 -5.87 -8.32 -3.66
CA LEU A 63 -6.93 -9.13 -3.05
C LEU A 63 -7.40 -10.25 -3.99
N GLU A 64 -7.49 -10.02 -5.31
CA GLU A 64 -7.78 -11.06 -6.31
C GLU A 64 -6.83 -12.27 -6.22
N LYS A 65 -5.61 -12.06 -5.72
CA LYS A 65 -4.59 -13.11 -5.64
C LYS A 65 -4.73 -13.96 -4.38
N ASP A 66 -5.20 -13.38 -3.29
CA ASP A 66 -5.34 -14.02 -1.97
C ASP A 66 -6.23 -13.16 -1.06
N ASP A 67 -7.50 -13.54 -0.91
CA ASP A 67 -8.52 -12.81 -0.14
C ASP A 67 -8.22 -12.76 1.36
N ASP A 68 -7.42 -13.70 1.89
CA ASP A 68 -7.05 -13.74 3.31
C ASP A 68 -5.75 -12.96 3.60
N SER A 69 -5.10 -12.42 2.57
CA SER A 69 -3.83 -11.72 2.70
C SER A 69 -3.99 -10.25 3.11
N LEU A 70 -3.11 -9.79 4.01
CA LEU A 70 -3.12 -8.39 4.45
C LEU A 70 -2.37 -7.49 3.47
N VAL A 71 -3.00 -6.38 3.08
CA VAL A 71 -2.36 -5.31 2.30
C VAL A 71 -1.89 -4.19 3.24
N GLY A 72 -0.58 -4.10 3.45
CA GLY A 72 0.03 -3.02 4.24
C GLY A 72 0.13 -1.74 3.43
N VAL A 73 -0.44 -0.63 3.90
CA VAL A 73 -0.33 0.68 3.25
C VAL A 73 0.43 1.64 4.15
N HIS A 74 1.48 2.27 3.63
CA HIS A 74 2.24 3.25 4.42
C HIS A 74 2.58 4.52 3.63
N CYS A 75 2.82 5.58 4.38
CA CYS A 75 3.42 6.82 3.90
C CYS A 75 4.46 7.27 4.93
N THR A 76 5.12 8.42 4.73
CA THR A 76 6.23 8.85 5.61
C THR A 76 5.90 8.83 7.11
N HIS A 77 4.66 9.18 7.47
CA HIS A 77 4.19 9.20 8.87
C HIS A 77 2.96 8.31 9.10
N GLY A 78 2.53 7.53 8.10
CA GLY A 78 1.37 6.63 8.20
C GLY A 78 -0.01 7.26 8.44
N LEU A 79 -0.13 8.58 8.67
CA LEU A 79 -1.38 9.20 9.12
C LEU A 79 -2.20 9.84 7.99
N ASN A 80 -1.72 10.92 7.37
CA ASN A 80 -2.59 11.75 6.52
C ASN A 80 -2.89 11.15 5.13
N ARG A 81 -1.91 10.54 4.46
CA ARG A 81 -2.08 10.01 3.09
C ARG A 81 -2.67 8.62 3.06
N THR A 82 -2.26 7.77 4.00
CA THR A 82 -2.82 6.43 4.18
C THR A 82 -4.30 6.52 4.55
N GLY A 83 -4.65 7.35 5.54
CA GLY A 83 -6.04 7.55 5.93
C GLY A 83 -6.90 8.10 4.79
N TYR A 84 -6.40 9.09 4.03
CA TYR A 84 -7.14 9.60 2.87
C TYR A 84 -7.39 8.52 1.80
N MET A 85 -6.37 7.74 1.43
CA MET A 85 -6.51 6.70 0.40
C MET A 85 -7.43 5.56 0.85
N VAL A 86 -7.32 5.12 2.10
CA VAL A 86 -8.18 4.05 2.67
C VAL A 86 -9.62 4.51 2.78
N CYS A 87 -9.88 5.73 3.29
CA CYS A 87 -11.26 6.25 3.39
C CYS A 87 -11.90 6.52 2.02
N ARG A 88 -11.09 6.71 0.98
CA ARG A 88 -11.54 6.89 -0.41
C ARG A 88 -11.84 5.58 -1.12
N ILE A 89 -11.45 4.43 -0.55
CA ILE A 89 -11.95 3.12 -1.02
C ILE A 89 -13.47 3.14 -0.83
N ARG A 90 -14.17 3.27 -1.95
CA ARG A 90 -15.62 3.40 -1.97
C ARG A 90 -16.24 2.06 -1.63
N SER A 91 -17.19 2.07 -0.71
CA SER A 91 -18.07 0.99 -0.24
C SER A 91 -18.98 0.38 -1.33
N GLY A 92 -18.49 0.19 -2.55
CA GLY A 92 -19.28 -0.24 -3.71
C GLY A 92 -18.81 -1.51 -4.42
N SER A 93 -17.63 -2.04 -4.08
CA SER A 93 -17.14 -3.36 -4.56
C SER A 93 -17.08 -4.41 -3.43
N TRP A 94 -17.55 -4.06 -2.23
CA TRP A 94 -17.51 -4.88 -1.01
C TRP A 94 -18.88 -4.97 -0.31
N LEU A 95 -19.97 -4.72 -1.06
CA LEU A 95 -21.37 -5.00 -0.68
C LEU A 95 -22.00 -5.94 -1.71
#